data_AF-A0A961U624-F1
#
_entry.id   AF-A0A961U624-F1
#
_cell.length_a   1.000
_cell.length_b   1.000
_cell.length_c   1.000
_cell.angle_alpha   90.00
_cell.angle_beta   90.00
_cell.angle_gamma   90.00
#
_symmetry.space_group_name_H-M   'P 1'
#
loop_
_entity.id
_entity.type
_entity.pdbx_description
1 polymer ?
#
loop_
_entity_poly.entity_id
_entity_poly.type
_entity_poly.pdbx_seq_one_letter_code
_entity_poly.pdbx_strand_id
1 'polypeptide(L)'
;MADETKADLTGLEIPAPAEAVDTAGEADGKVTPMVRSAVAEQHSRLRDAMRRARLNEAERRDVIVSLREGEVARLELLQDALADVFDAVPAESDLFDGAILPGNPPRLWVDVLAYVTMGRDRRTYQFVQETRYGRRTILETTSVEDMGKRVTDYVAHRLMERERALASDELALIGRADREPGPADDQDAAAPRPEEVRFASVNAAEAGGSLANRAGVSDSGSGRRMAMVVMFLLGMAVGAAALFAYGLYRIPA
;
A
#
# COMPACT_ATOMS: atom_id res chain seq x y z
N MET A 1 50.20 -9.13 27.81
CA MET A 1 50.88 -9.92 28.85
C MET A 1 49.76 -10.52 29.68
N ALA A 2 49.75 -11.85 29.74
CA ALA A 2 48.73 -12.77 30.28
C ALA A 2 48.09 -12.29 31.61
N ASP A 3 46.90 -12.71 32.01
CA ASP A 3 46.56 -14.12 32.20
C ASP A 3 45.08 -14.33 32.58
N GLU A 4 44.67 -15.56 32.39
CA GLU A 4 43.35 -16.18 32.38
C GLU A 4 42.57 -16.09 33.71
N THR A 5 41.24 -16.00 33.63
CA THR A 5 40.38 -16.89 34.44
C THR A 5 39.06 -17.16 33.73
N LYS A 6 39.05 -18.26 32.99
CA LYS A 6 37.90 -18.99 32.49
C LYS A 6 37.39 -19.86 33.65
N ALA A 7 36.14 -19.69 34.07
CA ALA A 7 35.42 -20.61 34.95
C ALA A 7 34.14 -21.02 34.20
N ASP A 8 34.26 -21.96 33.27
CA ASP A 8 34.03 -23.40 33.46
C ASP A 8 32.57 -23.72 33.84
N LEU A 9 31.81 -23.94 32.76
CA LEU A 9 30.57 -24.69 32.71
C LEU A 9 30.92 -26.18 32.75
N THR A 10 30.95 -26.82 33.92
CA THR A 10 30.82 -28.29 34.00
C THR A 10 30.51 -28.71 35.45
N GLY A 11 29.50 -29.56 35.64
CA GLY A 11 29.37 -30.33 36.89
C GLY A 11 28.08 -30.18 37.70
N LEU A 12 26.90 -30.24 37.07
CA LEU A 12 25.75 -30.81 37.77
C LEU A 12 25.39 -32.12 37.07
N GLU A 13 25.97 -33.21 37.58
CA GLU A 13 25.63 -34.58 37.26
C GLU A 13 24.13 -34.80 37.49
N ILE A 14 23.44 -35.22 36.43
CA ILE A 14 22.11 -35.81 36.52
C ILE A 14 22.32 -37.24 37.03
N PRO A 15 21.84 -37.62 38.24
CA PRO A 15 21.93 -39.01 38.65
C PRO A 15 21.02 -39.86 37.76
N ALA A 16 21.57 -40.96 37.24
CA ALA A 16 20.85 -41.97 36.48
C ALA A 16 19.70 -42.57 37.30
N PRO A 17 18.54 -42.89 36.69
CA PRO A 17 17.46 -43.57 37.37
C PRO A 17 17.84 -45.04 37.59
N ALA A 18 18.06 -45.41 38.85
CA ALA A 18 18.11 -46.80 39.25
C ALA A 18 16.73 -47.42 39.05
N GLU A 19 16.69 -48.48 38.24
CA GLU A 19 15.53 -49.34 38.08
C GLU A 19 15.16 -50.02 39.41
N ALA A 20 13.85 -50.06 39.65
CA ALA A 20 13.06 -51.23 40.02
C ALA A 20 12.07 -50.88 41.14
N VAL A 21 10.78 -51.02 40.85
CA VAL A 21 9.96 -52.14 41.33
C VAL A 21 8.50 -51.77 41.06
N ASP A 22 7.89 -52.54 40.17
CA ASP A 22 6.46 -52.74 40.07
C ASP A 22 5.93 -53.32 41.38
N THR A 23 5.20 -52.50 42.13
CA THR A 23 4.17 -52.99 43.06
C THR A 23 2.88 -52.24 42.77
N ALA A 24 2.04 -52.88 41.98
CA ALA A 24 0.60 -52.68 42.01
C ALA A 24 0.11 -52.74 43.47
N GLY A 25 -0.18 -51.57 44.02
CA GLY A 25 -0.70 -51.35 45.36
C GLY A 25 -1.64 -50.15 45.35
N GLU A 26 -2.91 -50.45 45.09
CA GLU A 26 -4.09 -49.64 45.39
C GLU A 26 -3.86 -48.70 46.59
N ALA A 27 -3.59 -47.42 46.33
CA ALA A 27 -3.46 -46.38 47.34
C ALA A 27 -4.39 -45.22 46.98
N ASP A 28 -5.64 -45.38 47.43
CA ASP A 28 -6.64 -44.37 47.73
C ASP A 28 -6.10 -42.92 47.87
N GLY A 29 -6.23 -42.16 46.79
CA GLY A 29 -7.04 -40.93 46.76
C GLY A 29 -6.68 -39.72 47.64
N LYS A 30 -5.71 -39.76 48.54
CA LYS A 30 -5.36 -38.62 49.41
C LYS A 30 -4.28 -37.72 48.81
N VAL A 31 -4.61 -37.04 47.72
CA VAL A 31 -3.93 -35.78 47.41
C VAL A 31 -4.27 -34.81 48.55
N THR A 32 -3.27 -34.44 49.36
CA THR A 32 -3.43 -33.57 50.52
C THR A 32 -4.28 -32.35 50.15
N PRO A 33 -5.41 -32.08 50.84
CA PRO A 33 -6.39 -31.06 50.41
C PRO A 33 -5.78 -29.67 50.23
N MET A 34 -4.67 -29.38 50.91
CA MET A 34 -3.93 -28.14 50.83
C MET A 34 -3.29 -27.89 49.45
N VAL A 35 -2.70 -28.90 48.81
CA VAL A 35 -2.01 -28.75 47.51
C VAL A 35 -3.03 -28.52 46.39
N ARG A 36 -4.16 -29.24 46.42
CA ARG A 36 -5.25 -29.07 45.44
C ARG A 36 -5.89 -27.68 45.53
N SER A 37 -5.98 -27.10 46.74
CA SER A 37 -6.48 -25.74 46.94
C SER A 37 -5.53 -24.66 46.43
N ALA A 38 -4.21 -24.81 46.64
CA ALA A 38 -3.21 -23.87 46.16
C ALA A 38 -3.11 -23.85 44.62
N VAL A 39 -3.18 -25.01 43.98
CA VAL A 39 -3.21 -25.12 42.50
C VAL A 39 -4.50 -24.52 41.93
N ALA A 40 -5.65 -24.74 42.58
CA ALA A 40 -6.92 -24.12 42.18
C ALA A 40 -6.87 -22.58 42.32
N GLU A 41 -6.21 -22.06 43.35
CA GLU A 41 -6.01 -20.62 43.57
C GLU A 41 -4.99 -20.01 42.58
N GLN A 42 -3.93 -20.73 42.23
CA GLN A 42 -3.03 -20.31 41.14
C GLN A 42 -3.77 -20.29 39.80
N HIS A 43 -4.60 -21.29 39.52
CA HIS A 43 -5.42 -21.33 38.31
C HIS A 43 -6.47 -20.20 38.28
N SER A 44 -7.06 -19.81 39.41
CA SER A 44 -7.97 -18.66 39.48
C SER A 44 -7.21 -17.33 39.29
N ARG A 45 -6.06 -17.16 39.95
CA ARG A 45 -5.19 -15.97 39.78
C ARG A 45 -4.71 -15.81 38.34
N LEU A 46 -4.31 -16.90 37.67
CA LEU A 46 -3.95 -16.87 36.26
C LEU A 46 -5.17 -16.53 35.38
N ARG A 47 -6.34 -17.14 35.64
CA ARG A 47 -7.57 -16.83 34.91
C ARG A 47 -7.95 -15.35 35.04
N ASP A 48 -7.81 -14.77 36.23
CA ASP A 48 -8.08 -13.36 36.50
C ASP A 48 -7.02 -12.46 35.86
N ALA A 49 -5.75 -12.87 35.86
CA ALA A 49 -4.68 -12.18 35.14
C ALA A 49 -4.90 -12.21 33.63
N MET A 50 -5.30 -13.34 33.05
CA MET A 50 -5.64 -13.48 31.64
C MET A 50 -6.89 -12.67 31.27
N ARG A 51 -7.91 -12.64 32.15
CA ARG A 51 -9.10 -11.79 31.96
C ARG A 51 -8.71 -10.32 31.92
N ARG A 52 -7.91 -9.86 32.90
CA ARG A 52 -7.39 -8.48 32.93
C ARG A 52 -6.53 -8.16 31.70
N ALA A 53 -5.64 -9.06 31.30
CA ALA A 53 -4.81 -8.87 30.11
C ALA A 53 -5.63 -8.75 28.82
N ARG A 54 -6.69 -9.56 28.67
CA ARG A 54 -7.62 -9.47 27.54
C ARG A 54 -8.40 -8.16 27.53
N LEU A 55 -8.86 -7.69 28.69
CA LEU A 55 -9.55 -6.40 28.82
C LEU A 55 -8.62 -5.24 28.45
N ASN A 56 -7.42 -5.20 29.01
CA ASN A 56 -6.43 -4.15 28.70
C ASN A 56 -6.07 -4.13 27.20
N GLU A 57 -5.94 -5.31 26.57
CA GLU A 57 -5.67 -5.40 25.14
C GLU A 57 -6.88 -4.97 24.29
N ALA A 58 -8.11 -5.26 24.74
CA ALA A 58 -9.32 -4.77 24.10
C ALA A 58 -9.44 -3.24 24.20
N GLU A 59 -9.23 -2.66 25.38
CA GLU A 59 -9.21 -1.21 25.61
C GLU A 59 -8.16 -0.51 24.74
N ARG A 60 -6.95 -1.06 24.66
CA ARG A 60 -5.90 -0.52 23.79
C ARG A 60 -6.29 -0.55 22.31
N ARG A 61 -6.94 -1.63 21.86
CA ARG A 61 -7.43 -1.73 20.48
C ARG A 61 -8.53 -0.72 20.21
N ASP A 62 -9.47 -0.55 21.13
CA ASP A 62 -10.58 0.41 21.01
C ASP A 62 -10.07 1.86 20.86
N VAL A 63 -9.06 2.24 21.65
CA VAL A 63 -8.38 3.54 21.50
C VAL A 63 -7.71 3.68 20.12
N ILE A 64 -7.09 2.62 19.58
CA ILE A 64 -6.48 2.68 18.25
C ILE A 64 -7.54 2.81 17.15
N VAL A 65 -8.66 2.11 17.28
CA VAL A 65 -9.78 2.18 16.34
C VAL A 65 -10.37 3.58 16.32
N SER A 66 -10.73 4.14 17.47
CA SER A 66 -11.27 5.51 17.56
C SER A 66 -10.30 6.58 17.02
N LEU A 67 -9.00 6.44 17.27
CA LEU A 67 -7.99 7.34 16.70
C LEU A 67 -7.94 7.23 15.16
N ARG A 68 -8.06 6.02 14.62
CA ARG A 68 -8.07 5.78 13.18
C ARG A 68 -9.34 6.32 12.52
N GLU A 69 -10.49 6.13 13.15
CA GLU A 69 -11.76 6.71 12.71
C GLU A 69 -11.68 8.24 12.67
N GLY A 70 -11.04 8.85 13.67
CA GLY A 70 -10.77 10.29 13.67
C GLY A 70 -9.84 10.75 12.54
N GLU A 71 -8.81 9.96 12.20
CA GLU A 71 -7.94 10.24 11.04
C GLU A 71 -8.71 10.16 9.72
N VAL A 72 -9.55 9.14 9.54
CA VAL A 72 -10.38 8.96 8.34
C VAL A 72 -11.40 10.10 8.20
N ALA A 73 -12.15 10.40 9.27
CA ALA A 73 -13.13 11.49 9.26
C ALA A 73 -12.51 12.86 8.92
N ARG A 74 -11.26 13.06 9.34
CA ARG A 74 -10.52 14.28 9.03
C ARG A 74 -10.07 14.33 7.56
N LEU A 75 -9.72 13.19 6.97
CA LEU A 75 -9.46 13.10 5.53
C LEU A 75 -10.74 13.24 4.71
N GLU A 76 -11.89 12.72 5.18
CA GLU A 76 -13.20 12.91 4.56
C GLU A 76 -13.57 14.40 4.51
N LEU A 77 -13.34 15.15 5.60
CA LEU A 77 -13.54 16.60 5.61
C LEU A 77 -12.71 17.32 4.52
N LEU A 78 -11.47 16.87 4.29
CA LEU A 78 -10.63 17.42 3.22
C LEU A 78 -11.12 16.97 1.83
N GLN A 79 -11.57 15.73 1.70
CA GLN A 79 -12.14 15.21 0.46
C GLN A 79 -13.39 16.00 0.04
N ASP A 80 -14.30 16.25 0.98
CA ASP A 80 -15.50 17.07 0.76
C ASP A 80 -15.12 18.49 0.30
N ALA A 81 -14.12 19.10 0.94
CA ALA A 81 -13.61 20.42 0.55
C ALA A 81 -12.96 20.44 -0.84
N LEU A 82 -12.57 19.27 -1.38
CA LEU A 82 -11.97 19.11 -2.70
C LEU A 82 -12.97 18.63 -3.75
N ALA A 83 -14.23 18.34 -3.39
CA ALA A 83 -15.23 17.81 -4.31
C ALA A 83 -15.37 18.66 -5.58
N ASP A 84 -15.55 19.98 -5.42
CA ASP A 84 -15.65 20.93 -6.54
C ASP A 84 -14.41 20.93 -7.44
N VAL A 85 -13.23 20.68 -6.87
CA VAL A 85 -11.96 20.63 -7.62
C VAL A 85 -11.92 19.39 -8.50
N PHE A 86 -12.31 18.24 -7.96
CA PHE A 86 -12.34 16.98 -8.72
C PHE A 86 -13.47 16.98 -9.76
N ASP A 87 -14.61 17.61 -9.47
CA ASP A 87 -15.71 17.77 -10.44
C ASP A 87 -15.34 18.68 -11.62
N ALA A 88 -14.40 19.59 -11.42
CA ALA A 88 -13.87 20.45 -12.48
C ALA A 88 -12.82 19.77 -13.37
N VAL A 89 -12.34 18.57 -13.02
CA VAL A 89 -11.36 17.83 -13.83
C VAL A 89 -12.06 17.25 -15.08
N PRO A 90 -11.49 17.42 -16.30
CA PRO A 90 -12.06 16.85 -17.51
C PRO A 90 -12.19 15.31 -17.43
N ALA A 91 -13.33 14.76 -17.85
CA ALA A 91 -13.65 13.34 -17.71
C ALA A 91 -12.70 12.41 -18.49
N GLU A 92 -12.05 12.91 -19.53
CA GLU A 92 -11.01 12.22 -20.31
C GLU A 92 -9.67 12.08 -19.57
N SER A 93 -9.50 12.74 -18.42
CA SER A 93 -8.28 12.71 -17.62
C SER A 93 -8.43 11.74 -16.44
N ASP A 94 -8.09 10.47 -16.65
CA ASP A 94 -7.99 9.41 -15.61
C ASP A 94 -6.73 9.55 -14.73
N LEU A 95 -6.24 10.78 -14.56
CA LEU A 95 -4.98 11.06 -13.86
C LEU A 95 -5.18 11.21 -12.36
N PHE A 96 -6.35 11.71 -11.95
CA PHE A 96 -6.64 12.05 -10.57
C PHE A 96 -7.60 11.05 -9.94
N ASP A 97 -7.29 10.68 -8.71
CA ASP A 97 -8.11 9.84 -7.87
C ASP A 97 -8.47 10.67 -6.64
N GLY A 98 -9.75 10.76 -6.29
CA GLY A 98 -10.23 11.46 -5.11
C GLY A 98 -10.51 10.50 -3.95
N ALA A 99 -10.12 9.23 -4.03
CA ALA A 99 -10.54 8.21 -3.07
C ALA A 99 -9.67 8.15 -1.80
N ILE A 100 -10.36 7.90 -0.67
CA ILE A 100 -9.70 7.56 0.59
C ILE A 100 -9.52 6.04 0.65
N LEU A 101 -8.26 5.60 0.75
CA LEU A 101 -7.92 4.20 0.99
C LEU A 101 -7.67 3.96 2.48
N PRO A 102 -8.37 2.97 3.10
CA PRO A 102 -8.19 2.63 4.50
C PRO A 102 -6.88 1.84 4.72
N GLY A 103 -5.75 2.55 4.68
CA GLY A 103 -4.41 2.05 4.98
C GLY A 103 -4.00 2.25 6.45
N ASN A 104 -2.71 2.01 6.73
CA ASN A 104 -2.06 2.42 7.97
C ASN A 104 -0.74 3.15 7.63
N PRO A 105 -0.70 4.50 7.66
CA PRO A 105 -1.83 5.40 7.91
C PRO A 105 -2.86 5.42 6.75
N PRO A 106 -4.10 5.88 6.98
CA PRO A 106 -5.09 6.11 5.92
C PRO A 106 -4.60 7.21 4.96
N ARG A 107 -4.96 7.09 3.68
CA ARG A 107 -4.46 8.00 2.62
C ARG A 107 -5.61 8.44 1.73
N LEU A 108 -5.74 9.75 1.54
CA LEU A 108 -6.52 10.35 0.47
C LEU A 108 -5.60 10.44 -0.75
N TRP A 109 -5.83 9.62 -1.77
CA TRP A 109 -5.09 9.76 -3.00
C TRP A 109 -5.55 11.02 -3.75
N VAL A 110 -4.65 11.60 -4.53
CA VAL A 110 -4.93 12.74 -5.42
C VAL A 110 -4.61 12.33 -6.86
N ASP A 111 -3.50 11.63 -7.06
CA ASP A 111 -3.15 10.94 -8.31
C ASP A 111 -2.35 9.68 -7.99
N VAL A 112 -1.81 9.00 -9.00
CA VAL A 112 -1.03 7.75 -8.85
C VAL A 112 0.21 7.90 -7.93
N LEU A 113 0.79 9.10 -7.82
CA LEU A 113 2.03 9.37 -7.09
C LEU A 113 1.85 10.32 -5.90
N ALA A 114 0.72 11.01 -5.78
CA ALA A 114 0.48 12.02 -4.78
C ALA A 114 -0.73 11.68 -3.91
N TYR A 115 -0.55 11.83 -2.59
CA TYR A 115 -1.57 11.55 -1.59
C TYR A 115 -1.44 12.45 -0.37
N VAL A 116 -2.54 12.68 0.32
CA VAL A 116 -2.60 13.32 1.64
C VAL A 116 -2.76 12.24 2.70
N THR A 117 -1.94 12.32 3.74
CA THR A 117 -2.02 11.45 4.93
C THR A 117 -2.05 12.31 6.19
N MET A 118 -2.57 11.73 7.28
CA MET A 118 -2.42 12.35 8.59
C MET A 118 -0.98 12.20 9.09
N GLY A 119 -0.45 13.29 9.65
CA GLY A 119 0.83 13.32 10.34
C GLY A 119 0.80 12.54 11.64
N ARG A 120 1.97 12.40 12.27
CA ARG A 120 2.14 11.62 13.51
C ARG A 120 1.32 12.13 14.69
N ASP A 121 0.98 13.41 14.65
CA ASP A 121 0.16 14.12 15.64
C ASP A 121 -1.35 13.98 15.40
N ARG A 122 -1.77 13.34 14.30
CA ARG A 122 -3.17 13.14 13.87
C ARG A 122 -3.97 14.43 13.68
N ARG A 123 -3.28 15.55 13.51
CA ARG A 123 -3.91 16.89 13.36
C ARG A 123 -3.40 17.59 12.12
N THR A 124 -2.12 17.40 11.83
CA THR A 124 -1.46 17.95 10.66
C THR A 124 -1.72 17.05 9.46
N TYR A 125 -2.24 17.61 8.39
CA TYR A 125 -2.26 16.99 7.08
C TYR A 125 -0.86 17.07 6.47
N GLN A 126 -0.39 15.99 5.87
CA GLN A 126 0.86 15.93 5.13
C GLN A 126 0.56 15.57 3.68
N PHE A 127 0.80 16.51 2.76
CA PHE A 127 0.69 16.25 1.33
C PHE A 127 2.02 15.75 0.78
N VAL A 128 1.99 14.55 0.21
CA VAL A 128 3.16 13.79 -0.16
C VAL A 128 3.09 13.43 -1.63
N GLN A 129 4.26 13.49 -2.28
CA GLN A 129 4.46 13.00 -3.63
C GLN A 129 5.61 11.99 -3.66
N GLU A 130 5.39 10.86 -4.31
CA GLU A 130 6.42 9.89 -4.62
C GLU A 130 7.17 10.32 -5.88
N THR A 131 8.49 10.33 -5.78
CA THR A 131 9.41 10.69 -6.87
C THR A 131 10.43 9.57 -7.05
N ARG A 132 11.18 9.61 -8.16
CA ARG A 132 12.28 8.65 -8.39
C ARG A 132 13.38 8.72 -7.33
N TYR A 133 13.50 9.85 -6.64
CA TYR A 133 14.46 10.08 -5.55
C TYR A 133 13.86 9.79 -4.17
N GLY A 134 12.68 9.15 -4.13
CA GLY A 134 11.96 8.84 -2.91
C GLY A 134 10.79 9.79 -2.65
N ARG A 135 10.39 9.86 -1.39
CA ARG A 135 9.18 10.56 -0.94
C ARG A 135 9.48 12.04 -0.65
N ARG A 136 8.74 12.94 -1.30
CA ARG A 136 8.81 14.40 -1.06
C ARG A 136 7.52 14.89 -0.41
N THR A 137 7.63 15.55 0.72
CA THR A 137 6.50 16.27 1.32
C THR A 137 6.39 17.66 0.67
N ILE A 138 5.21 17.96 0.11
CA ILE A 138 4.91 19.22 -0.57
C ILE A 138 4.44 20.27 0.45
N LEU A 139 3.58 19.89 1.39
CA LEU A 139 3.03 20.77 2.42
C LEU A 139 2.67 19.99 3.68
N GLU A 140 2.89 20.61 4.84
CA GLU A 140 2.37 20.19 6.13
C GLU A 140 1.55 21.34 6.72
N THR A 141 0.30 21.09 7.08
CA THR A 141 -0.56 22.10 7.70
C THR A 141 -1.69 21.45 8.51
N THR A 142 -2.16 22.14 9.53
CA THR A 142 -3.36 21.76 10.29
C THR A 142 -4.65 22.29 9.66
N SER A 143 -4.55 23.25 8.74
CA SER A 143 -5.67 23.90 8.07
C SER A 143 -6.16 23.10 6.87
N VAL A 144 -7.47 22.89 6.78
CA VAL A 144 -8.12 22.25 5.63
C VAL A 144 -8.04 23.16 4.41
N GLU A 145 -8.20 24.47 4.59
CA GLU A 145 -8.19 25.46 3.51
C GLU A 145 -6.82 25.55 2.83
N ASP A 146 -5.75 25.65 3.62
CA ASP A 146 -4.38 25.70 3.10
C ASP A 146 -4.01 24.41 2.36
N MET A 147 -4.44 23.27 2.91
CA MET A 147 -4.21 21.97 2.30
C MET A 147 -4.99 21.83 0.99
N GLY A 148 -6.28 22.17 1.01
CA GLY A 148 -7.16 22.15 -0.15
C GLY A 148 -6.60 23.02 -1.28
N LYS A 149 -6.26 24.28 -0.98
CA LYS A 149 -5.63 25.19 -1.94
C LYS A 149 -4.35 24.61 -2.55
N ARG A 150 -3.49 23.98 -1.74
CA ARG A 150 -2.25 23.37 -2.25
C ARG A 150 -2.52 22.19 -3.16
N VAL A 151 -3.51 21.37 -2.84
CA VAL A 151 -3.94 20.25 -3.68
C VAL A 151 -4.53 20.78 -4.99
N THR A 152 -5.36 21.82 -4.95
CA THR A 152 -5.89 22.49 -6.16
C THR A 152 -4.75 23.02 -7.04
N ASP A 153 -3.79 23.74 -6.45
CA ASP A 153 -2.61 24.26 -7.16
C ASP A 153 -1.82 23.10 -7.81
N TYR A 154 -1.72 21.95 -7.13
CA TYR A 154 -1.07 20.76 -7.67
C TYR A 154 -1.82 20.15 -8.87
N VAL A 155 -3.12 19.95 -8.75
CA VAL A 155 -3.99 19.41 -9.80
C VAL A 155 -3.92 20.29 -11.05
N ALA A 156 -4.00 21.61 -10.88
CA ALA A 156 -3.89 22.57 -11.97
C ALA A 156 -2.54 22.45 -12.70
N HIS A 157 -1.42 22.41 -11.97
CA HIS A 157 -0.11 22.22 -12.59
C HIS A 157 0.00 20.89 -13.34
N ARG A 158 -0.55 19.80 -12.78
CA ARG A 158 -0.53 18.48 -13.42
C ARG A 158 -1.36 18.42 -14.70
N LEU A 159 -2.53 19.05 -14.73
CA LEU A 159 -3.34 19.18 -15.95
C LEU A 159 -2.58 19.96 -17.03
N MET A 160 -1.93 21.06 -16.66
CA MET A 160 -1.12 21.85 -17.59
C MET A 160 0.12 21.09 -18.10
N GLU A 161 0.78 20.32 -17.25
CA GLU A 161 1.91 19.47 -17.64
C GLU A 161 1.48 18.42 -18.68
N ARG A 162 0.32 17.77 -18.47
CA ARG A 162 -0.25 16.82 -19.43
C ARG A 162 -0.52 17.50 -20.77
N GLU A 163 -1.19 18.65 -20.77
CA GLU A 163 -1.53 19.36 -22.00
C GLU A 163 -0.27 19.75 -22.80
N ARG A 164 0.75 20.27 -22.10
CA ARG A 164 2.04 20.59 -22.74
C ARG A 164 2.73 19.35 -23.30
N ALA A 165 2.66 18.21 -22.61
CA ALA A 165 3.26 16.97 -23.08
C ALA A 165 2.56 16.45 -24.35
N LEU A 166 1.23 16.51 -24.41
CA LEU A 166 0.45 16.14 -25.58
C LEU A 166 0.75 17.05 -26.78
N ALA A 167 0.76 18.36 -26.58
CA ALA A 167 1.10 19.33 -27.62
C ALA A 167 2.56 19.16 -28.12
N SER A 168 3.50 18.84 -27.23
CA SER A 168 4.89 18.62 -27.60
C SER A 168 5.08 17.32 -28.40
N ASP A 169 4.34 16.26 -28.06
CA ASP A 169 4.36 15.00 -28.80
C ASP A 169 3.78 15.17 -30.22
N GLU A 170 2.68 15.93 -30.34
CA GLU A 170 2.11 16.31 -31.64
C GLU A 170 3.11 17.08 -32.52
N LEU A 171 3.80 18.09 -31.95
CA LEU A 171 4.84 18.83 -32.65
C LEU A 171 6.03 17.95 -33.04
N ALA A 172 6.44 17.00 -32.19
CA ALA A 172 7.49 16.05 -32.50
C ALA A 172 7.09 15.10 -33.66
N LEU A 173 5.82 14.69 -33.72
CA LEU A 173 5.29 13.87 -34.80
C LEU A 173 5.24 14.65 -36.12
N ILE A 174 4.76 15.90 -36.10
CA ILE A 174 4.73 16.78 -37.28
C ILE A 174 6.16 17.05 -37.78
N GLY A 175 7.08 17.42 -36.87
CA GLY A 175 8.49 17.64 -37.24
C GLY A 175 9.20 16.39 -37.76
N ARG A 176 8.72 15.18 -37.43
CA ARG A 176 9.19 13.92 -38.02
C ARG A 176 8.59 13.67 -39.40
N ALA A 177 7.36 14.08 -39.65
CA ALA A 177 6.71 13.98 -40.96
C ALA A 177 7.31 14.97 -41.97
N ASP A 178 7.66 16.18 -41.52
CA ASP A 178 8.31 17.21 -42.35
C ASP A 178 9.80 16.90 -42.59
N ARG A 179 10.39 16.03 -41.77
CA ARG A 179 11.68 15.41 -42.08
C ARG A 179 11.42 14.31 -43.11
N GLU A 180 11.49 14.68 -44.40
CA GLU A 180 11.63 13.67 -45.45
C GLU A 180 12.70 12.66 -45.02
N PRO A 181 12.50 11.35 -45.23
CA PRO A 181 13.58 10.39 -45.09
C PRO A 181 14.64 10.81 -46.10
N GLY A 182 15.62 11.60 -45.63
CA GLY A 182 16.80 11.93 -46.38
C GLY A 182 17.37 10.61 -46.89
N PRO A 183 17.87 10.57 -48.14
CA PRO A 183 18.34 9.34 -48.75
C PRO A 183 19.22 8.63 -47.73
N ALA A 184 18.91 7.35 -47.49
CA ALA A 184 19.83 6.50 -46.75
C ALA A 184 21.17 6.60 -47.49
N ASP A 185 22.08 7.40 -46.94
CA ASP A 185 23.44 7.46 -47.45
C ASP A 185 24.02 6.06 -47.20
N ASP A 186 23.99 5.24 -48.25
CA ASP A 186 24.69 3.96 -48.36
C ASP A 186 26.24 4.17 -48.36
N GLN A 187 26.75 5.20 -47.68
CA GLN A 187 28.17 5.57 -47.65
C GLN A 187 28.92 5.14 -46.38
N ASP A 188 28.30 4.35 -45.49
CA ASP A 188 29.02 3.71 -44.37
C ASP A 188 29.27 2.20 -44.58
N ALA A 189 29.22 1.72 -45.83
CA ALA A 189 29.72 0.39 -46.21
C ALA A 189 31.24 0.37 -46.51
N ALA A 190 32.02 1.25 -45.89
CA ALA A 190 33.47 1.26 -45.98
C ALA A 190 34.13 1.52 -44.62
N ALA A 191 33.89 0.62 -43.67
CA ALA A 191 34.78 0.47 -42.53
C ALA A 191 36.19 0.08 -43.04
N PRO A 192 37.26 0.86 -42.78
CA PRO A 192 38.61 0.33 -42.92
C PRO A 192 38.81 -0.74 -41.85
N ARG A 193 39.23 -1.93 -42.29
CA ARG A 193 39.61 -3.07 -41.43
C ARG A 193 40.60 -2.60 -40.34
N PRO A 194 40.44 -3.04 -39.08
CA PRO A 194 41.38 -2.66 -38.03
C PRO A 194 42.70 -3.41 -38.23
N GLU A 195 43.77 -2.68 -38.57
CA GLU A 195 45.12 -3.17 -38.34
C GLU A 195 45.40 -3.18 -36.84
N GLU A 196 45.88 -4.34 -36.41
CA GLU A 196 46.21 -4.71 -35.05
C GLU A 196 47.43 -3.90 -34.56
N VAL A 197 47.21 -2.94 -33.65
CA VAL A 197 48.31 -2.37 -32.85
C VAL A 197 47.99 -2.50 -31.37
N ARG A 198 48.84 -3.28 -30.71
CA ARG A 198 48.82 -3.61 -29.28
C ARG A 198 48.94 -2.38 -28.37
N PHE A 199 48.04 -2.36 -27.38
CA PHE A 199 48.15 -1.87 -25.99
C PHE A 199 49.10 -0.70 -25.65
N ALA A 200 48.48 0.37 -25.13
CA ALA A 200 48.89 0.97 -23.87
C ALA A 200 47.67 1.49 -23.10
N SER A 201 47.61 1.11 -21.83
CA SER A 201 46.64 1.48 -20.80
C SER A 201 46.49 3.00 -20.57
N VAL A 202 45.30 3.44 -20.15
CA VAL A 202 45.03 4.15 -18.87
C VAL A 202 43.65 4.85 -18.90
N ASN A 203 42.81 4.43 -17.94
CA ASN A 203 41.73 5.13 -17.21
C ASN A 203 40.54 5.84 -17.91
N ALA A 204 39.37 5.36 -17.44
CA ALA A 204 38.30 6.11 -16.79
C ALA A 204 37.14 6.71 -17.60
N ALA A 205 35.97 6.19 -17.19
CA ALA A 205 34.70 6.88 -16.97
C ALA A 205 33.77 7.14 -18.16
N GLU A 206 32.50 6.93 -17.81
CA GLU A 206 31.28 7.47 -18.42
C GLU A 206 30.44 6.57 -19.33
N ALA A 207 29.25 6.29 -18.78
CA ALA A 207 27.94 6.39 -19.40
C ALA A 207 27.51 5.38 -20.51
N GLY A 208 26.27 4.90 -20.35
CA GLY A 208 25.39 4.66 -21.50
C GLY A 208 24.96 3.23 -21.76
N GLY A 209 24.39 2.54 -20.77
CA GLY A 209 23.69 1.26 -20.97
C GLY A 209 22.30 1.46 -21.59
N SER A 210 22.26 1.27 -22.91
CA SER A 210 21.14 1.29 -23.85
C SER A 210 19.84 0.59 -23.40
N LEU A 211 18.71 1.27 -23.63
CA LEU A 211 17.34 0.78 -23.49
C LEU A 211 16.97 -0.12 -24.68
N ALA A 212 17.11 -1.42 -24.48
CA ALA A 212 16.47 -2.44 -25.31
C ALA A 212 14.99 -2.59 -24.90
N ASN A 213 14.14 -1.97 -25.72
CA ASN A 213 12.88 -2.52 -26.23
C ASN A 213 12.26 -3.68 -25.44
N ARG A 214 11.23 -3.39 -24.64
CA ARG A 214 10.24 -4.39 -24.24
C ARG A 214 8.84 -3.81 -24.43
N ALA A 215 8.28 -4.12 -25.59
CA ALA A 215 6.85 -4.06 -25.83
C ALA A 215 6.12 -4.86 -24.73
N GLY A 216 5.38 -4.15 -23.90
CA GLY A 216 4.44 -4.69 -22.95
C GLY A 216 3.14 -3.94 -23.14
N VAL A 217 2.28 -4.44 -24.03
CA VAL A 217 0.87 -4.05 -24.10
C VAL A 217 0.23 -4.48 -22.78
N SER A 218 -0.04 -3.51 -21.91
CA SER A 218 -0.90 -3.70 -20.74
C SER A 218 -2.28 -3.16 -21.07
N ASP A 219 -3.18 -4.06 -21.44
CA ASP A 219 -4.62 -3.84 -21.48
C ASP A 219 -5.13 -3.71 -20.04
N SER A 220 -5.37 -2.48 -19.57
CA SER A 220 -5.90 -2.20 -18.22
C SER A 220 -7.38 -1.83 -18.31
N GLY A 221 -8.23 -2.87 -18.35
CA GLY A 221 -9.67 -2.78 -18.35
C GLY A 221 -10.28 -2.43 -16.99
N SER A 222 -10.06 -1.21 -16.48
CA SER A 222 -10.75 -0.68 -15.30
C SER A 222 -12.15 -0.13 -15.66
N GLY A 223 -12.25 0.65 -16.74
CA GLY A 223 -13.53 1.26 -17.17
C GLY A 223 -14.60 0.26 -17.63
N ARG A 224 -14.20 -0.92 -18.13
CA ARG A 224 -15.15 -1.96 -18.57
C ARG A 224 -15.80 -2.73 -17.42
N ARG A 225 -15.13 -2.85 -16.27
CA ARG A 225 -15.69 -3.57 -15.10
C ARG A 225 -16.78 -2.74 -14.43
N MET A 226 -16.59 -1.42 -14.34
CA MET A 226 -17.62 -0.52 -13.81
C MET A 226 -18.83 -0.42 -14.75
N ALA A 227 -18.61 -0.39 -16.07
CA ALA A 227 -19.69 -0.43 -17.05
C ALA A 227 -20.52 -1.74 -16.98
N MET A 228 -19.90 -2.90 -16.75
CA MET A 228 -20.62 -4.16 -16.57
C MET A 228 -21.47 -4.19 -15.29
N VAL A 229 -20.97 -3.62 -14.18
CA VAL A 229 -21.73 -3.56 -12.92
C VAL A 229 -22.95 -2.65 -13.06
N VAL A 230 -22.82 -1.50 -13.71
CA VAL A 230 -23.94 -0.58 -13.95
C VAL A 230 -24.99 -1.23 -14.87
N MET A 231 -24.58 -1.90 -15.95
CA MET A 231 -25.51 -2.62 -16.83
C MET A 231 -26.19 -3.82 -16.13
N PHE A 232 -25.47 -4.51 -15.24
CA PHE A 232 -26.04 -5.60 -14.45
C PHE A 232 -27.08 -5.11 -13.44
N LEU A 233 -26.81 -4.02 -12.73
CA LEU A 233 -27.76 -3.42 -11.78
C LEU A 233 -28.99 -2.85 -12.49
N LEU A 234 -28.81 -2.22 -13.65
CA LEU A 234 -29.93 -1.73 -14.47
C LEU A 234 -30.79 -2.90 -14.98
N GLY A 235 -30.16 -3.97 -15.47
CA GLY A 235 -30.86 -5.18 -15.90
C GLY A 235 -31.62 -5.88 -14.77
N MET A 236 -31.03 -5.94 -13.57
CA MET A 236 -31.68 -6.52 -12.38
C MET A 236 -32.90 -5.70 -11.94
N ALA A 237 -32.80 -4.37 -11.96
CA ALA A 237 -33.93 -3.49 -11.62
C ALA A 237 -35.10 -3.63 -12.62
N VAL A 238 -34.82 -3.68 -13.93
CA VAL A 238 -35.83 -3.91 -14.96
C VAL A 238 -36.45 -5.31 -14.82
N GLY A 239 -35.63 -6.33 -14.54
CA GLY A 239 -36.10 -7.69 -14.32
C GLY A 239 -37.02 -7.81 -13.10
N ALA A 240 -36.69 -7.16 -11.98
CA ALA A 240 -37.51 -7.14 -10.78
C ALA A 240 -38.85 -6.43 -11.00
N ALA A 241 -38.84 -5.31 -11.73
CA ALA A 241 -40.07 -4.59 -12.08
C ALA A 241 -41.00 -5.41 -12.98
N ALA A 242 -40.45 -6.14 -13.96
CA ALA A 242 -41.23 -7.03 -14.82
C ALA A 242 -41.84 -8.20 -14.03
N LEU A 243 -41.09 -8.79 -13.09
CA LEU A 243 -41.57 -9.86 -12.21
C LEU A 243 -42.68 -9.38 -11.27
N PHE A 244 -42.56 -8.17 -10.74
CA PHE A 244 -43.56 -7.56 -9.88
C PHE A 244 -44.85 -7.23 -10.65
N ALA A 245 -44.73 -6.65 -11.85
CA ALA A 245 -45.86 -6.40 -12.73
C ALA A 245 -46.56 -7.71 -13.16
N TYR A 246 -45.79 -8.75 -13.47
CA TYR A 246 -46.32 -10.06 -13.82
C TYR A 246 -47.02 -10.75 -12.63
N GLY A 247 -46.47 -10.60 -11.42
CA GLY A 247 -47.08 -11.11 -10.18
C GLY A 247 -48.41 -10.45 -9.86
N LEU A 248 -48.53 -9.13 -10.09
CA LEU A 248 -49.79 -8.40 -9.94
C LEU A 248 -50.81 -8.77 -11.03
N TYR A 249 -50.36 -9.06 -12.24
CA TYR A 249 -51.25 -9.41 -13.36
C TYR A 249 -51.77 -10.86 -13.31
N ARG A 250 -51.10 -11.76 -12.56
CA ARG A 250 -51.42 -13.20 -12.49
C ARG A 250 -52.29 -13.59 -11.28
N ILE A 251 -52.75 -12.63 -10.48
CA ILE A 251 -53.75 -12.87 -9.43
C ILE A 251 -55.13 -12.53 -10.01
N PRO A 252 -55.88 -13.49 -10.61
CA PRO A 252 -57.31 -13.29 -10.77
C PRO A 252 -57.95 -13.31 -9.38
N ALA A 253 -58.80 -12.31 -9.12
CA ALA A 253 -59.69 -12.27 -7.97
C ALA A 253 -60.64 -13.48 -7.94
#